data_AF-A0A895AAZ6-F1
#
_entry.id   AF-A0A895AAZ6-F1
#
_cell.length_a   1.000
_cell.length_b   1.000
_cell.length_c   1.000
_cell.angle_alpha   90.00
_cell.angle_beta   90.00
_cell.angle_gamma   90.00
#
_symmetry.space_group_name_H-M   'P 1'
#
loop_
_entity.id
_entity.type
_entity.pdbx_description
1 polymer ?
#
loop_
_entity_poly.entity_id
_entity_poly.type
_entity_poly.pdbx_seq_one_letter_code
_entity_poly.pdbx_strand_id
1 'polypeptide(L)'
;MSTPISVRSRHAVDQRLDRLRDAHGPFPCHTETVENDPALFAHGRELVAAGGRGSAGARVTDTDGRVLLIRHPGDPEKWVLPGGGHEPGETFAETAVREVWEEAGVECELTGVWQAKRRRIRHRPRCPAAGRGE
;
A
#
# COMPACT_ATOMS: atom_id res chain seq x y z
N MET A 1 3.29 -17.47 24.09
CA MET A 1 2.80 -17.54 22.69
C MET A 1 3.06 -16.19 22.02
N SER A 2 3.56 -16.15 20.79
CA SER A 2 3.81 -14.88 20.07
C SER A 2 2.50 -14.18 19.72
N THR A 3 2.45 -12.85 19.81
CA THR A 3 1.27 -12.04 19.44
C THR A 3 0.82 -12.36 18.00
N PRO A 4 -0.48 -12.60 17.74
CA PRO A 4 -0.98 -12.93 16.40
C PRO A 4 -0.60 -11.88 15.35
N ILE A 5 -0.30 -12.33 14.13
CA ILE A 5 0.10 -11.44 13.03
C ILE A 5 -0.93 -10.33 12.76
N SER A 6 -2.22 -10.62 12.91
CA SER A 6 -3.33 -9.67 12.72
C SER A 6 -3.35 -8.54 13.75
N VAL A 7 -2.87 -8.81 14.97
CA VAL A 7 -2.75 -7.79 16.03
C VAL A 7 -1.50 -6.95 15.79
N ARG A 8 -0.35 -7.60 15.56
CA ARG A 8 0.92 -6.91 15.28
C ARG A 8 0.82 -6.00 14.05
N SER A 9 0.23 -6.49 12.96
CA SER A 9 0.05 -5.71 11.74
C SER A 9 -0.90 -4.52 11.96
N ARG A 10 -1.96 -4.70 12.74
CA ARG A 10 -2.90 -3.62 13.07
C ARG A 10 -2.20 -2.50 13.84
N HIS A 11 -1.49 -2.85 14.92
CA HIS A 11 -0.74 -1.88 15.71
C HIS A 11 0.33 -1.16 14.87
N ALA A 12 1.05 -1.88 14.01
CA ALA A 12 2.05 -1.27 13.13
C ALA A 12 1.42 -0.27 12.15
N VAL A 13 0.23 -0.57 11.61
CA VAL A 13 -0.52 0.36 10.75
C VAL A 13 -1.03 1.56 11.54
N ASP A 14 -1.59 1.38 12.73
CA ASP A 14 -2.07 2.48 13.57
C ASP A 14 -0.92 3.43 13.94
N GLN A 15 0.19 2.89 14.47
CA GLN A 15 1.40 3.67 14.77
C GLN A 15 1.98 4.41 13.56
N ARG A 16 1.82 3.87 12.35
CA ARG A 16 2.24 4.54 11.12
C ARG A 16 1.33 5.72 10.81
N LEU A 17 0.01 5.52 10.87
CA LEU A 17 -0.97 6.56 10.59
C LEU A 17 -0.86 7.70 11.61
N ASP A 18 -0.65 7.37 12.88
CA ASP A 18 -0.50 8.37 13.94
C ASP A 18 0.76 9.21 13.72
N ARG A 19 1.91 8.59 13.43
CA ARG A 19 3.14 9.33 13.08
C ARG A 19 2.95 10.28 11.88
N LEU A 20 2.22 9.85 10.86
CA LEU A 20 1.93 10.72 9.71
C LEU A 20 1.03 11.90 10.11
N ARG A 21 0.04 11.68 10.98
CA ARG A 21 -0.86 12.73 11.47
C ARG A 21 -0.13 13.72 12.36
N ASP A 22 0.77 13.23 13.22
CA ASP A 22 1.59 14.09 14.08
C ASP A 22 2.51 14.98 13.24
N ALA A 23 3.08 14.45 12.15
CA ALA A 23 4.00 15.18 11.29
C ALA A 23 3.32 16.13 10.29
N HIS A 24 2.14 15.77 9.76
CA HIS A 24 1.51 16.48 8.63
C HIS A 24 0.09 16.99 8.91
N GLY A 25 -0.43 16.79 10.12
CA GLY A 25 -1.82 17.08 10.45
C GLY A 25 -2.81 16.04 9.90
N PRO A 26 -4.12 16.30 10.03
CA PRO A 26 -5.15 15.37 9.59
C PRO A 26 -5.22 15.26 8.07
N PHE A 27 -5.38 14.03 7.56
CA PHE A 27 -5.58 13.73 6.14
C PHE A 27 -6.68 12.67 5.95
N PRO A 28 -7.31 12.60 4.75
CA PRO A 28 -8.27 11.55 4.44
C PRO A 28 -7.67 10.15 4.60
N CYS A 29 -8.32 9.29 5.37
CA CYS A 29 -7.90 7.91 5.57
C CYS A 29 -9.09 6.96 5.32
N HIS A 30 -9.00 6.18 4.25
CA HIS A 30 -10.05 5.26 3.85
C HIS A 30 -9.70 3.84 4.29
N THR A 31 -10.67 3.11 4.86
CA THR A 31 -10.49 1.68 5.15
C THR A 31 -11.23 0.86 4.11
N GLU A 32 -10.52 -0.05 3.46
CA GLU A 32 -11.12 -1.04 2.57
C GLU A 32 -10.91 -2.46 3.08
N THR A 33 -11.85 -3.34 2.76
CA THR A 33 -11.70 -4.78 3.00
C THR A 33 -11.56 -5.48 1.67
N VAL A 34 -10.52 -6.30 1.54
CA VAL A 34 -10.27 -7.09 0.34
C VAL A 34 -10.23 -8.56 0.70
N GLU A 35 -10.93 -9.36 -0.10
CA GLU A 35 -10.91 -10.81 -0.01
C GLU A 35 -9.86 -11.37 -0.97
N ASN A 36 -8.84 -11.99 -0.41
CA ASN A 36 -7.81 -12.66 -1.19
C ASN A 36 -8.12 -14.16 -1.26
N ASP A 37 -7.85 -14.76 -2.42
CA ASP A 37 -7.77 -16.21 -2.53
C ASP A 37 -6.68 -16.78 -1.59
N PRO A 38 -6.68 -18.11 -1.33
CA PRO A 38 -5.75 -18.69 -0.39
C PRO A 38 -4.26 -18.47 -0.70
N ALA A 39 -3.87 -18.46 -1.97
CA ALA A 39 -2.46 -18.30 -2.36
C ALA A 39 -2.01 -16.85 -2.12
N LEU A 40 -2.80 -15.88 -2.58
CA LEU A 40 -2.51 -14.46 -2.37
C LEU A 40 -2.57 -14.08 -0.88
N PHE A 41 -3.47 -14.71 -0.11
CA PHE A 41 -3.54 -14.51 1.34
C PHE A 41 -2.30 -15.05 2.06
N ALA A 42 -1.84 -16.25 1.70
CA ALA A 42 -0.63 -16.85 2.27
C ALA A 42 0.61 -15.99 1.97
N HIS A 43 0.78 -15.57 0.72
CA HIS A 43 1.88 -14.70 0.32
C HIS A 43 1.87 -13.35 1.08
N GLY A 44 0.70 -12.72 1.21
CA GLY A 44 0.58 -11.47 1.98
C GLY A 44 0.95 -11.65 3.46
N ARG A 45 0.68 -12.82 4.05
CA ARG A 45 1.10 -13.12 5.43
C ARG A 45 2.62 -13.24 5.55
N GLU A 46 3.28 -13.86 4.57
CA GLU A 46 4.74 -13.99 4.54
C GLU A 46 5.40 -12.61 4.42
N LEU A 47 4.90 -11.75 3.52
CA LEU A 47 5.38 -10.37 3.38
C LEU A 47 5.27 -9.59 4.70
N VAL A 48 4.11 -9.65 5.37
CA VAL A 48 3.92 -8.97 6.66
C VAL A 48 4.83 -9.55 7.74
N ALA A 49 5.04 -10.87 7.75
CA ALA A 49 5.95 -11.53 8.68
C ALA A 49 7.41 -11.13 8.44
N ALA A 50 7.83 -10.98 7.18
CA ALA A 50 9.17 -10.58 6.75
C ALA A 50 9.46 -9.08 6.96
N GLY A 51 8.47 -8.28 7.34
CA GLY A 51 8.66 -6.87 7.62
C GLY A 51 7.98 -5.92 6.65
N GLY A 52 7.33 -6.41 5.59
CA GLY A 52 6.55 -5.58 4.68
C GLY A 52 5.46 -4.81 5.43
N ARG A 53 5.38 -3.49 5.18
CA ARG A 53 4.45 -2.57 5.85
C ARG A 53 3.51 -1.83 4.92
N GLY A 54 3.51 -2.15 3.63
CA GLY A 54 2.60 -1.56 2.64
C GLY A 54 3.35 -0.96 1.47
N SER A 55 2.80 0.09 0.91
CA SER A 55 3.30 0.80 -0.27
C SER A 55 3.11 2.30 -0.08
N ALA A 56 3.88 3.09 -0.83
CA ALA A 56 3.72 4.53 -0.91
C ALA A 56 3.95 5.00 -2.35
N GLY A 57 3.43 6.18 -2.67
CA GLY A 57 3.55 6.81 -3.97
C GLY A 57 3.22 8.29 -3.85
N ALA A 58 3.40 9.05 -4.93
CA ALA A 58 3.24 10.49 -4.89
C ALA A 58 2.31 11.00 -5.99
N ARG A 59 1.50 12.01 -5.63
CA ARG A 59 0.83 12.87 -6.59
C ARG A 59 1.69 14.12 -6.78
N VAL A 60 2.59 14.06 -7.76
CA VAL A 60 3.48 15.17 -8.09
C VAL A 60 2.77 16.11 -9.06
N THR A 61 2.85 17.41 -8.78
CA THR A 61 2.33 18.46 -9.65
C THR A 61 3.42 19.42 -10.07
N ASP A 62 3.35 19.91 -11.31
CA ASP A 62 4.18 21.02 -11.76
C ASP A 62 3.55 22.39 -11.40
N THR A 63 4.20 23.48 -11.83
CA THR A 63 3.75 24.85 -11.59
C THR A 63 2.42 25.19 -12.25
N ASP A 64 2.03 24.45 -13.28
CA ASP A 64 0.75 24.61 -13.98
C ASP A 64 -0.36 23.75 -13.36
N GLY A 65 -0.04 23.00 -12.29
CA GLY A 65 -0.97 22.11 -11.60
C GLY A 65 -1.25 20.78 -12.33
N ARG A 66 -0.47 20.45 -13.38
CA ARG A 66 -0.59 19.16 -14.08
C ARG A 66 -0.03 18.05 -13.20
N VAL A 67 -0.64 16.87 -13.25
CA VAL A 67 -0.25 15.72 -12.41
C VAL A 67 0.63 14.76 -13.20
N LEU A 68 1.75 14.34 -12.62
CA LEU A 68 2.58 13.26 -13.15
C LEU A 68 1.85 11.92 -13.03
N LEU A 69 1.74 11.21 -14.15
CA LEU A 69 1.20 9.86 -14.22
C LEU A 69 2.17 8.98 -15.02
N ILE A 70 2.19 7.69 -14.69
CA ILE A 70 2.92 6.66 -15.42
C ILE A 70 1.94 5.63 -16.00
N ARG A 71 2.37 4.87 -17.00
CA ARG A 71 1.61 3.71 -17.49
C ARG A 71 1.77 2.55 -16.52
N HIS A 72 0.66 1.91 -16.15
CA HIS A 72 0.70 0.79 -15.22
C HIS A 72 1.48 -0.40 -15.83
N PRO A 73 2.51 -0.95 -15.14
CA PRO A 73 3.39 -1.98 -15.72
C PRO A 73 2.66 -3.26 -16.15
N GLY A 74 1.60 -3.62 -15.43
CA GLY A 74 0.78 -4.81 -15.74
C GLY A 74 -0.46 -4.53 -16.60
N ASP A 75 -0.71 -3.27 -16.97
CA ASP A 75 -1.89 -2.87 -17.76
C ASP A 75 -1.62 -1.52 -18.46
N PRO A 76 -0.95 -1.53 -19.62
CA PRO A 76 -0.50 -0.31 -20.29
C PRO A 76 -1.61 0.68 -20.65
N GLU A 77 -2.88 0.24 -20.69
CA GLU A 77 -4.01 1.12 -20.96
C GLU A 77 -4.36 2.03 -19.77
N LYS A 78 -3.87 1.71 -18.57
CA LYS A 78 -4.11 2.49 -17.34
C LYS A 78 -2.99 3.47 -17.05
N TRP A 79 -3.39 4.67 -16.66
CA TRP A 79 -2.52 5.66 -16.04
C TRP A 79 -2.67 5.60 -14.52
N VAL A 80 -1.55 5.59 -13.80
CA VAL A 80 -1.50 5.52 -12.35
C VAL A 80 -0.52 6.55 -11.81
N LEU A 81 -0.66 6.88 -10.52
CA LEU A 81 0.39 7.60 -9.81
C LEU A 81 1.61 6.69 -9.65
N PRO A 82 2.84 7.24 -9.77
CA PRO A 82 4.04 6.48 -9.44
C PRO A 82 4.04 6.07 -7.97
N GLY A 83 4.53 4.86 -7.70
CA GLY A 83 4.55 4.29 -6.36
C GLY A 83 4.65 2.78 -6.32
N GLY A 84 5.19 2.28 -5.20
CA GLY A 84 5.50 0.89 -5.06
C GLY A 84 5.69 0.45 -3.61
N GLY A 85 6.31 -0.72 -3.47
CA GLY A 85 6.47 -1.41 -2.19
C GLY A 85 7.40 -0.64 -1.26
N HIS A 86 7.00 -0.54 0.01
CA HIS A 86 7.89 -0.03 1.05
C HIS A 86 8.96 -1.04 1.39
N GLU A 87 10.23 -0.61 1.37
CA GLU A 87 11.37 -1.45 1.72
C GLU A 87 11.74 -1.37 3.21
N PRO A 88 12.31 -2.44 3.80
CA PRO A 88 12.79 -2.40 5.17
C PRO A 88 13.81 -1.29 5.41
N GLY A 89 13.52 -0.40 6.36
CA GLY A 89 14.39 0.72 6.72
C GLY A 89 13.91 2.08 6.21
N GLU A 90 13.08 2.10 5.16
CA GLU A 90 12.56 3.35 4.62
C GLU A 90 11.39 3.91 5.45
N THR A 91 11.16 5.20 5.33
CA THR A 91 9.88 5.86 5.60
C THR A 91 9.00 5.80 4.35
N PHE A 92 7.69 6.07 4.49
CA PHE A 92 6.82 6.13 3.29
C PHE A 92 7.12 7.37 2.43
N ALA A 93 7.69 8.41 3.03
CA ALA A 93 8.17 9.57 2.29
C ALA A 93 9.35 9.18 1.39
N GLU A 94 10.36 8.50 1.95
CA GLU A 94 11.50 7.99 1.18
C GLU A 94 11.06 7.01 0.09
N THR A 95 10.20 6.05 0.40
CA THR A 95 9.63 5.14 -0.61
C THR A 95 8.93 5.91 -1.73
N ALA A 96 8.07 6.89 -1.42
CA ALA A 96 7.37 7.65 -2.45
C ALA A 96 8.32 8.45 -3.35
N VAL A 97 9.36 9.08 -2.78
CA VAL A 97 10.37 9.83 -3.56
C VAL A 97 11.21 8.89 -4.43
N ARG A 98 11.67 7.75 -3.88
CA ARG A 98 12.42 6.74 -4.62
C ARG A 98 11.61 6.23 -5.82
N GLU A 99 10.37 5.80 -5.59
CA GLU A 99 9.52 5.24 -6.64
C GLU A 99 9.22 6.25 -7.76
N VAL A 100 8.99 7.53 -7.43
CA VAL A 100 8.84 8.60 -8.45
C VAL A 100 10.09 8.71 -9.32
N TRP A 101 11.27 8.67 -8.70
CA TRP A 101 12.53 8.74 -9.43
C TRP A 101 12.77 7.49 -10.27
N GLU A 102 12.54 6.29 -9.73
CA GLU A 102 12.75 5.02 -10.43
C GLU A 102 11.80 4.84 -11.63
N GLU A 103 10.52 5.20 -11.47
CA GLU A 103 9.50 4.96 -12.49
C GLU A 103 9.37 6.09 -13.52
N ALA A 104 9.76 7.32 -13.17
CA ALA A 104 9.58 8.49 -14.03
C ALA A 104 10.84 9.36 -14.23
N GLY A 105 11.92 9.12 -13.48
CA GLY A 105 13.14 9.93 -13.54
C GLY A 105 12.95 11.36 -13.02
N VAL A 106 11.93 11.61 -12.22
CA VAL A 106 11.57 12.94 -11.72
C VAL A 106 12.02 13.11 -10.27
N GLU A 107 12.72 14.19 -9.98
CA GLU A 107 12.99 14.62 -8.60
C GLU A 107 11.78 15.41 -8.08
N CYS A 108 11.36 15.13 -6.84
CA CYS A 108 10.23 15.81 -6.22
C CYS A 108 10.44 16.06 -4.73
N GLU A 109 9.79 17.11 -4.23
CA GLU A 109 9.65 17.39 -2.80
C GLU A 109 8.23 17.04 -2.34
N LEU A 110 8.11 16.32 -1.22
CA LEU A 110 6.82 16.01 -0.62
C LEU A 110 6.35 17.15 0.26
N THR A 111 5.17 17.70 -0.07
CA THR A 111 4.58 18.83 0.68
C THR A 111 3.59 18.38 1.76
N GLY A 112 3.22 17.10 1.80
CA GLY A 112 2.32 16.55 2.81
C GLY A 112 1.70 15.21 2.41
N VAL A 113 0.68 14.80 3.17
CA VAL A 113 -0.06 13.55 2.93
C VAL A 113 -1.38 13.87 2.22
N TRP A 114 -1.52 13.44 0.98
CA TRP A 114 -2.77 13.63 0.23
C TRP A 114 -3.90 12.72 0.75
N GLN A 115 -3.60 11.45 1.00
CA GLN A 115 -4.52 10.48 1.58
C GLN A 115 -3.77 9.22 2.06
N ALA A 116 -4.41 8.44 2.92
CA ALA A 116 -3.98 7.09 3.28
C ALA A 116 -5.08 6.06 3.01
N LYS A 117 -4.65 4.83 2.72
CA LYS A 117 -5.54 3.68 2.54
C LYS A 117 -5.17 2.56 3.50
N ARG A 118 -6.08 2.23 4.40
CA ARG A 118 -5.96 1.08 5.31
C ARG A 118 -6.63 -0.13 4.67
N ARG A 119 -5.85 -1.17 4.35
CA ARG A 119 -6.39 -2.42 3.79
C ARG A 119 -6.57 -3.46 4.88
N ARG A 120 -7.79 -3.95 5.05
CA ARG A 120 -8.09 -5.16 5.82
C ARG A 120 -8.18 -6.33 4.86
N ILE A 121 -7.22 -7.25 4.97
CA ILE A 121 -7.18 -8.43 4.11
C ILE A 121 -7.87 -9.59 4.81
N ARG A 122 -8.90 -10.15 4.17
CA ARG A 122 -9.62 -11.34 4.61
C ARG A 122 -9.24 -12.52 3.72
N HIS A 123 -9.11 -13.69 4.34
CA HIS A 123 -8.95 -14.94 3.63
C HIS A 123 -10.32 -15.38 3.11
N ARG A 124 -10.46 -15.55 1.79
CA ARG A 124 -11.63 -16.22 1.21
C ARG A 124 -11.36 -17.74 1.25
N PRO A 125 -12.04 -18.52 2.11
CA PRO A 125 -11.91 -19.96 2.06
C PRO A 125 -12.38 -20.46 0.69
N ARG A 126 -11.73 -21.50 0.13
CA ARG A 126 -12.28 -22.17 -1.05
C ARG A 126 -13.71 -22.61 -0.74
N CYS A 127 -14.64 -22.30 -1.62
CA CYS A 127 -15.94 -22.96 -1.61
C CYS A 127 -15.67 -24.45 -1.83
N PRO A 128 -16.13 -25.38 -0.96
CA PRO A 128 -16.11 -26.79 -1.29
C PRO A 128 -16.93 -26.94 -2.57
N ALA A 129 -16.35 -27.54 -3.61
CA ALA A 129 -17.11 -27.86 -4.81
C ALA A 129 -18.38 -28.61 -4.37
N ALA A 130 -19.55 -28.09 -4.72
CA ALA A 130 -20.80 -28.82 -4.57
C ALA A 130 -20.57 -30.21 -5.18
N GLY A 131 -20.77 -31.25 -4.38
CA GLY A 131 -20.56 -32.63 -4.81
C GLY A 131 -21.28 -32.87 -6.12
N ARG A 132 -20.56 -33.39 -7.12
CA ARG A 132 -21.18 -34.07 -8.24
C ARG A 132 -21.90 -35.28 -7.64
N GLY A 133 -23.23 -35.21 -7.56
CA GLY A 133 -24.06 -36.36 -7.25
C GLY A 133 -23.89 -37.40 -8.35
N GLU A 134 -23.68 -38.64 -7.92
CA GLU A 134 -23.87 -39.85 -8.72
C GLU A 134 -25.35 -40.04 -9.06
#